data_AF-W1XVW3-F1
#
_entry.id   AF-W1XVW3-F1
#
_cell.length_a   1.000
_cell.length_b   1.000
_cell.length_c   1.000
_cell.angle_alpha   90.00
_cell.angle_beta   90.00
_cell.angle_gamma   90.00
#
_symmetry.space_group_name_H-M   'P 1'
#
loop_
_entity.id
_entity.type
_entity.pdbx_description
1 polymer ?
#
loop_
_entity_poly.entity_id
_entity_poly.type
_entity_poly.pdbx_seq_one_letter_code
_entity_poly.pdbx_strand_id
1 'polypeptide(L)' 'RGQKGQKARSGGGVRLGFEGGQTPLFRRLPKRGFTNINAKEYAIVNLDQLNAFEDGAEVTPVVLVESGI' A
#
# COMPACT_ATOMS: atom_id res chain seq x y z
N ARG A 1 -33.07 1.69 -0.43
CA ARG A 1 -33.39 0.23 -0.49
C ARG A 1 -34.75 0.12 -1.15
N GLY A 2 -34.89 -0.61 -2.25
CA GLY A 2 -36.21 -0.88 -2.84
C GLY A 2 -37.09 -1.71 -1.89
N GLN A 3 -38.33 -2.01 -2.28
CA GLN A 3 -39.28 -2.70 -1.41
C GLN A 3 -38.98 -4.20 -1.22
N LYS A 4 -38.17 -4.82 -2.07
CA LYS A 4 -37.94 -6.28 -2.11
C LYS A 4 -36.44 -6.61 -2.28
N GLY A 5 -36.09 -7.88 -2.02
CA GLY A 5 -34.75 -8.42 -2.16
C GLY A 5 -33.94 -8.45 -0.87
N GLN A 6 -32.84 -9.22 -0.87
CA GLN A 6 -31.98 -9.40 0.31
C GLN A 6 -31.43 -8.07 0.84
N LYS A 7 -31.05 -7.15 -0.06
CA LYS A 7 -30.56 -5.80 0.30
C LYS A 7 -31.64 -4.90 0.91
N ALA A 8 -32.93 -5.27 0.86
CA ALA A 8 -34.02 -4.52 1.45
C ALA A 8 -34.35 -4.93 2.90
N ARG A 9 -33.89 -6.11 3.35
CA ARG A 9 -34.12 -6.61 4.71
C ARG A 9 -33.13 -5.98 5.71
N SER A 10 -33.55 -5.83 6.96
CA SER A 10 -32.66 -5.49 8.09
C SER A 10 -31.82 -6.71 8.48
N GLY A 11 -30.62 -6.49 9.05
CA GLY A 11 -29.77 -7.59 9.54
C GLY A 11 -28.53 -7.91 8.71
N GLY A 12 -28.13 -7.04 7.78
CA GLY A 12 -26.86 -7.15 7.05
C GLY A 12 -27.02 -7.71 5.63
N GLY A 13 -26.22 -7.15 4.72
CA GLY A 13 -26.20 -7.55 3.32
C GLY A 13 -25.32 -8.76 3.06
N VAL A 14 -24.92 -8.91 1.80
CA VAL A 14 -23.95 -9.91 1.37
C VAL A 14 -22.56 -9.61 1.97
N ARG A 15 -21.85 -10.63 2.44
CA ARG A 15 -20.47 -10.50 2.96
C ARG A 15 -19.54 -9.94 1.88
N LEU A 16 -18.61 -9.07 2.28
CA LEU A 16 -17.56 -8.56 1.39
C LEU A 16 -16.71 -9.72 0.83
N GLY A 17 -16.56 -9.77 -0.50
CA GLY A 17 -15.84 -10.83 -1.20
C GLY A 17 -16.68 -12.08 -1.53
N PHE A 18 -18.01 -12.05 -1.36
CA PHE A 18 -18.88 -13.11 -1.85
C PHE A 18 -19.26 -12.87 -3.32
N GLU A 19 -18.96 -13.84 -4.17
CA GLU A 19 -19.15 -13.78 -5.63
C GLU A 19 -20.37 -14.62 -6.09
N GLY A 20 -21.43 -14.71 -5.27
CA GLY A 20 -22.70 -15.33 -5.70
C GLY A 20 -22.72 -16.86 -5.70
N GLY A 21 -21.80 -17.52 -4.98
CA GLY A 21 -21.68 -18.99 -4.94
C GLY A 21 -20.42 -19.52 -5.62
N GLN A 22 -19.72 -18.68 -6.39
CA GLN A 22 -18.38 -18.97 -6.87
C GLN A 22 -17.34 -18.93 -5.73
N THR A 23 -16.25 -19.69 -5.87
CA THR A 23 -15.08 -19.54 -5.01
C THR A 23 -14.47 -18.14 -5.18
N PRO A 24 -14.32 -17.35 -4.10
CA PRO A 24 -13.80 -15.98 -4.21
C PRO A 24 -12.43 -15.91 -4.87
N LEU A 25 -12.17 -14.83 -5.61
CA LEU A 25 -10.93 -14.62 -6.36
C LEU A 25 -9.66 -14.87 -5.53
N PHE A 26 -9.61 -14.34 -4.30
CA PHE A 26 -8.45 -14.49 -3.40
C PHE A 26 -8.20 -15.93 -2.93
N ARG A 27 -9.16 -16.85 -3.11
CA ARG A 27 -8.95 -18.29 -2.87
C ARG A 27 -8.51 -19.04 -4.13
N ARG A 28 -8.82 -18.49 -5.31
CA ARG A 28 -8.42 -19.05 -6.61
C ARG A 28 -6.98 -18.69 -6.96
N LEU A 29 -6.52 -17.51 -6.53
CA LEU A 29 -5.15 -17.07 -6.73
C LEU A 29 -4.18 -17.89 -5.87
N PRO A 30 -3.04 -18.34 -6.43
CA PRO A 30 -2.05 -19.06 -5.67
C PRO A 30 -1.38 -18.15 -4.64
N LYS A 31 -1.07 -18.68 -3.46
CA LYS A 31 -0.16 -18.01 -2.52
C LYS A 31 1.24 -18.06 -3.11
N ARG A 32 1.87 -16.90 -3.29
CA ARG A 32 3.20 -16.78 -3.90
C ARG A 32 4.13 -15.96 -3.01
N GLY A 33 5.38 -16.39 -2.92
CA GLY A 33 6.45 -15.69 -2.21
C GLY A 33 6.51 -15.98 -0.71
N PHE A 34 7.42 -15.29 -0.03
CA PHE A 34 7.60 -15.27 1.42
C PHE A 34 8.05 -13.87 1.85
N THR A 35 7.83 -13.49 3.11
CA THR A 35 8.30 -12.21 3.67
C THR A 35 9.68 -12.40 4.30
N ASN A 36 10.70 -11.71 3.78
CA ASN A 36 12.04 -11.71 4.38
C ASN A 36 12.08 -10.77 5.60
N ILE A 37 12.37 -11.31 6.78
CA ILE A 37 12.42 -10.55 8.04
C ILE A 37 13.60 -9.56 8.05
N ASN A 38 14.68 -9.86 7.32
CA ASN A 38 15.89 -9.04 7.26
C ASN A 38 15.94 -8.17 6.00
N ALA A 39 14.82 -7.90 5.35
CA ALA A 39 14.78 -6.97 4.22
C ALA A 39 15.16 -5.56 4.73
N LYS A 40 16.18 -4.96 4.12
CA LYS A 40 16.60 -3.60 4.44
C LYS A 40 15.87 -2.62 3.53
N GLU A 41 15.11 -1.71 4.12
CA GLU A 41 14.54 -0.55 3.44
C GLU A 41 15.48 0.64 3.64
N TYR A 42 15.73 1.38 2.56
CA TYR A 42 16.57 2.59 2.58
C TYR A 42 15.70 3.81 2.32
N ALA A 43 16.10 4.96 2.86
CA ALA A 43 15.53 6.23 2.47
C ALA A 43 15.94 6.52 1.01
N ILE A 44 14.95 6.70 0.13
CA ILE A 44 15.17 7.03 -1.27
C ILE A 44 15.08 8.55 -1.38
N VAL A 45 16.14 9.16 -1.90
CA VAL A 45 16.20 10.60 -2.19
C VAL A 45 16.23 10.76 -3.71
N ASN A 46 15.32 11.58 -4.23
CA ASN A 46 15.28 11.90 -5.65
C ASN A 46 16.28 13.01 -5.99
N LEU A 47 16.70 13.07 -7.25
CA LEU A 47 17.70 14.05 -7.70
C LEU A 47 17.18 15.50 -7.64
N ASP A 48 15.87 15.71 -7.77
CA ASP A 48 15.25 17.03 -7.66
C ASP A 48 15.37 17.63 -6.25
N GLN A 49 15.34 16.78 -5.21
CA GLN A 49 15.53 17.19 -3.81
C GLN A 49 16.96 17.67 -3.54
N LEU A 50 17.95 17.20 -4.30
CA LEU A 50 19.35 17.60 -4.13
C LEU A 50 19.65 19.01 -4.69
N ASN A 51 18.78 19.55 -5.54
CA ASN A 51 18.93 20.92 -6.06
C ASN A 51 18.72 22.01 -4.98
N ALA A 52 18.32 21.63 -3.76
CA ALA A 52 18.27 22.53 -2.62
C ALA A 52 19.68 22.89 -2.07
N PHE A 53 20.71 22.11 -2.42
CA PHE A 53 22.09 22.33 -2.02
C PHE A 53 22.86 23.10 -3.10
N GLU A 54 23.93 23.80 -2.71
CA GLU A 54 24.82 24.46 -3.67
C GLU A 54 25.66 23.45 -4.46
N ASP A 55 26.06 23.83 -5.68
CA ASP A 55 26.90 23.02 -6.55
C ASP A 55 28.25 22.69 -5.88
N GLY A 56 28.52 21.40 -5.71
CA GLY A 56 29.75 20.92 -5.06
C GLY A 56 29.67 20.77 -3.54
N ALA A 57 28.49 20.97 -2.93
CA ALA A 57 28.27 20.67 -1.52
C ALA A 57 28.40 19.16 -1.22
N GLU A 58 29.00 18.84 -0.07
CA GLU A 58 29.10 17.46 0.41
C GLU A 58 27.78 17.03 1.07
N VAL A 59 27.01 16.18 0.39
CA VAL A 59 25.72 15.66 0.88
C VAL A 59 25.96 14.45 1.79
N THR A 60 25.70 14.62 3.08
CA THR A 60 25.81 13.55 4.09
C THR A 60 24.43 13.18 4.66
N PRO A 61 24.26 12.00 5.27
CA PRO A 61 22.98 11.61 5.88
C PRO A 61 22.48 12.58 6.96
N VAL A 62 23.39 13.23 7.68
CA VAL A 62 23.04 14.23 8.71
C VAL A 62 22.45 15.48 8.05
N VAL A 63 23.12 15.99 7.00
CA VAL A 63 22.69 17.18 6.25
C VAL A 63 21.32 16.96 5.60
N LEU A 64 21.06 15.75 5.07
CA LEU A 64 19.76 15.40 4.51
C LEU A 64 18.65 15.53 5.57
N VAL A 65 18.85 14.94 6.75
CA VAL A 65 17.88 15.00 7.85
C VAL A 65 17.65 16.44 8.34
N GLU A 66 18.71 17.23 8.49
CA GLU A 66 18.61 18.64 8.89
C GLU A 66 17.86 19.49 7.85
N SER A 67 18.02 19.18 6.57
CA SER A 67 17.30 19.82 5.46
C SER A 67 15.85 19.34 5.31
N GLY A 68 15.42 18.34 6.09
CA GLY A 68 14.07 17.77 6.04
C GLY A 68 13.85 16.79 4.87
N ILE A 69 14.92 16.23 4.33
CA ILE A 69 14.96 15.24 3.24
C ILE A 69 15.31 13.86 3.83
#